data_AF-A0A7S2C7Y8-F1
#
_entry.id   AF-A0A7S2C7Y8-F1
#
_cell.length_a   1.000
_cell.length_b   1.000
_cell.length_c   1.000
_cell.angle_alpha   90.00
_cell.angle_beta   90.00
_cell.angle_gamma   90.00
#
_symmetry.space_group_name_H-M   'P 1'
#
loop_
_entity.id
_entity.type
_entity.pdbx_description
1 polymer ?
#
loop_
_entity_poly.entity_id
_entity_poly.type
_entity_poly.pdbx_seq_one_letter_code
_entity_poly.pdbx_strand_id
1 'polypeptide(L)'
;MRLSFLCLGLTASACAYSLATISGSGAASSARRAGVAHAVLDPAAPVLTDGNLRDSLARALEASPRKHIALLGSTGSIGTQTLDICREYPEYFEVISLSAGSNVELLAAQVAEFRPKVVGLAAADKEEELRDRLRAAGMTKLPEIVVGSEGQTAVAVAPGADTVVTGVVGCAGLLPTIEAIKLGRTIALANKETLIAGGPVILPLLDQYGAKMTPADSEHSAIFQCLQGVPPGALRRIILTASGGAFRDFATDELIALNREQPEVVRKKASTHPNWDMGAKITVDSATMMNKGLEVIEAHYLFGCEYDNIEIVVHPQSIVHSAVETSDTSVIAQLGWPDMRLPILYSMSWPHRLNSRLW
;
A
#
# COMPACT_ATOMS: atom_id res chain seq x y z
N MET A 1 20.73 -41.57 -14.68
CA MET A 1 20.12 -42.17 -13.49
C MET A 1 18.98 -41.25 -13.06
N ARG A 2 17.76 -41.52 -13.53
CA ARG A 2 16.56 -40.69 -13.33
C ARG A 2 15.95 -41.07 -11.97
N LEU A 3 15.72 -40.10 -11.09
CA LEU A 3 14.87 -40.30 -9.92
C LEU A 3 13.41 -39.99 -10.30
N SER A 4 12.57 -41.01 -10.19
CA SER A 4 11.12 -40.93 -10.34
C SER A 4 10.51 -40.63 -8.98
N PHE A 5 9.73 -39.56 -8.86
CA PHE A 5 8.77 -39.38 -7.76
C PHE A 5 7.37 -39.72 -8.28
N LEU A 6 6.78 -40.76 -7.68
CA LEU A 6 5.39 -41.14 -7.84
C LEU A 6 4.50 -40.07 -7.21
N CYS A 7 3.54 -39.54 -7.97
CA CYS A 7 2.40 -38.81 -7.44
C CYS A 7 1.14 -39.62 -7.78
N LEU A 8 0.48 -40.14 -6.74
CA LEU A 8 -0.82 -40.80 -6.81
C LEU A 8 -1.90 -39.74 -7.04
N GLY A 9 -2.76 -40.00 -8.03
CA GLY A 9 -3.73 -39.05 -8.52
C GLY A 9 -4.93 -38.83 -7.61
N LEU A 10 -5.55 -37.66 -7.81
CA LEU A 10 -6.98 -37.45 -7.65
C LEU A 10 -7.44 -36.59 -8.82
N THR A 11 -8.48 -37.09 -9.49
CA THR A 11 -9.09 -36.62 -10.72
C THR A 11 -9.76 -35.27 -10.56
N ALA A 12 -9.45 -34.32 -11.45
CA ALA A 12 -10.28 -33.14 -11.68
C ALA A 12 -10.48 -32.96 -13.19
N SER A 13 -11.74 -32.70 -13.53
CA SER A 13 -12.35 -32.75 -14.84
C SER A 13 -11.69 -31.82 -15.87
N ALA A 14 -11.62 -32.30 -17.10
CA ALA A 14 -11.08 -31.59 -18.25
C ALA A 14 -11.96 -30.37 -18.63
N CYS A 15 -11.35 -29.20 -18.69
CA CYS A 15 -11.80 -28.09 -19.53
C CYS A 15 -10.68 -27.78 -20.51
N ALA A 16 -10.90 -28.15 -21.77
CA ALA A 16 -9.95 -27.98 -22.85
C ALA A 16 -9.89 -26.50 -23.26
N TYR A 17 -8.78 -25.83 -22.99
CA TYR A 17 -8.39 -24.63 -23.72
C TYR A 17 -7.28 -25.01 -24.71
N SER A 18 -7.55 -24.73 -25.98
CA SER A 18 -6.66 -24.95 -27.10
C SER A 18 -5.46 -23.99 -27.01
N LEU A 19 -4.26 -24.53 -26.80
CA LEU A 19 -3.00 -23.80 -26.97
C LEU A 19 -2.52 -24.03 -28.40
N ALA A 20 -2.70 -23.03 -29.26
CA ALA A 20 -2.07 -22.99 -30.56
C ALA A 20 -0.56 -22.86 -30.40
N THR A 21 0.17 -23.78 -31.02
CA THR A 21 1.63 -23.79 -31.12
C THR A 21 2.08 -22.71 -32.11
N ILE A 22 3.06 -21.90 -31.73
CA ILE A 22 3.82 -21.09 -32.68
C ILE A 22 5.27 -21.58 -32.64
N SER A 23 5.66 -22.27 -33.71
CA SER A 23 7.05 -22.54 -34.06
C SER A 23 7.52 -21.47 -35.05
N GLY A 24 8.72 -20.92 -34.83
CA GLY A 24 9.32 -19.96 -35.75
C GLY A 24 10.67 -19.43 -35.27
N SER A 25 11.72 -19.84 -35.96
CA SER A 25 13.15 -19.65 -35.68
C SER A 25 13.71 -18.28 -36.09
N GLY A 26 14.62 -17.74 -35.25
CA GLY A 26 15.89 -17.08 -35.65
C GLY A 26 15.86 -15.72 -36.36
N ALA A 27 16.38 -14.69 -35.68
CA ALA A 27 17.49 -13.81 -36.12
C ALA A 27 17.50 -12.49 -35.32
N ALA A 28 18.64 -12.18 -34.70
CA ALA A 28 18.88 -10.91 -34.04
C ALA A 28 19.07 -9.79 -35.09
N SER A 29 18.26 -8.75 -35.04
CA SER A 29 18.60 -7.42 -35.57
C SER A 29 17.79 -6.33 -34.85
N SER A 30 18.41 -5.16 -34.72
CA SER A 30 18.00 -4.01 -33.92
C SER A 30 16.57 -3.51 -34.19
N ALA A 31 15.65 -3.85 -33.28
CA ALA A 31 14.33 -3.24 -33.25
C ALA A 31 14.38 -1.89 -32.53
N ARG A 32 14.13 -0.81 -33.27
CA ARG A 32 13.66 0.47 -32.72
C ARG A 32 12.48 0.15 -31.80
N ARG A 33 12.50 0.61 -30.54
CA ARG A 33 11.36 0.51 -29.61
C ARG A 33 10.17 1.24 -30.23
N ALA A 34 9.32 0.49 -30.95
CA ALA A 34 8.02 0.94 -31.41
C ALA A 34 7.14 1.27 -30.20
N GLY A 35 6.16 2.14 -30.40
CA GLY A 35 5.25 2.65 -29.38
C GLY A 35 4.63 1.56 -28.50
N VAL A 36 4.40 1.98 -27.26
CA VAL A 36 3.94 1.23 -26.08
C VAL A 36 2.92 0.15 -26.42
N ALA A 37 3.25 -1.08 -26.05
CA ALA A 37 2.27 -2.16 -25.89
C ALA A 37 1.22 -1.69 -24.86
N HIS A 38 -0.05 -1.84 -25.20
CA HIS A 38 -1.19 -1.60 -24.29
C HIS A 38 -0.87 -2.06 -22.87
N ALA A 39 -1.27 -1.29 -21.86
CA ALA A 39 -1.27 -1.76 -20.47
C ALA A 39 -1.93 -3.14 -20.46
N VAL A 40 -1.19 -4.18 -20.05
CA VAL A 40 -1.66 -5.57 -20.07
C VAL A 40 -2.78 -5.79 -19.04
N LEU A 41 -3.02 -4.78 -18.21
CA LEU A 41 -3.85 -4.79 -17.01
C LEU A 41 -4.35 -3.37 -16.72
N ASP A 42 -5.63 -3.22 -16.37
CA ASP A 42 -6.16 -1.95 -15.89
C ASP A 42 -5.52 -1.58 -14.53
N PRO A 43 -5.13 -0.31 -14.32
CA PRO A 43 -4.45 0.11 -13.10
C PRO A 43 -5.39 0.05 -11.89
N ALA A 44 -4.88 -0.44 -10.76
CA ALA A 44 -5.64 -0.37 -9.50
C ALA A 44 -5.83 1.08 -9.01
N ALA A 45 -4.84 1.95 -9.25
CA ALA A 45 -4.95 3.36 -8.93
C ALA A 45 -5.85 4.10 -9.93
N PRO A 46 -6.64 5.11 -9.49
CA PRO A 46 -7.55 5.84 -10.38
C PRO A 46 -6.80 6.82 -11.30
N VAL A 47 -6.01 6.31 -12.23
CA VAL A 47 -5.22 7.04 -13.24
C VAL A 47 -5.27 6.31 -14.59
N LEU A 48 -4.69 6.93 -15.63
CA LEU A 48 -4.36 6.30 -16.92
C LEU A 48 -5.51 5.65 -17.71
N THR A 49 -6.76 5.92 -17.33
CA THR A 49 -7.96 5.58 -18.08
C THR A 49 -8.82 6.84 -18.28
N ASP A 50 -9.58 6.90 -19.38
CA ASP A 50 -10.47 8.03 -19.65
C ASP A 50 -11.50 8.25 -18.53
N GLY A 51 -12.03 7.15 -17.99
CA GLY A 51 -12.99 7.18 -16.89
C GLY A 51 -12.40 7.76 -15.61
N ASN A 52 -11.20 7.31 -15.23
CA ASN A 52 -10.51 7.84 -14.05
C ASN A 52 -10.11 9.30 -14.21
N LEU A 53 -9.64 9.71 -15.40
CA LEU A 53 -9.29 11.10 -15.66
C LEU A 53 -10.50 12.03 -15.53
N ARG A 54 -11.65 11.64 -16.11
CA ARG A 54 -12.90 12.40 -16.00
C ARG A 54 -13.42 12.45 -14.56
N ASP A 55 -13.42 11.32 -13.84
CA ASP A 55 -13.84 11.25 -12.43
C ASP A 55 -12.98 12.16 -11.54
N SER A 56 -11.65 12.05 -11.69
CA SER A 56 -10.68 12.84 -10.92
C SER A 56 -10.90 14.34 -11.12
N LEU A 57 -11.03 14.77 -12.37
CA LEU A 57 -11.24 16.18 -12.70
C LEU A 57 -12.60 16.68 -12.19
N ALA A 58 -13.67 15.92 -12.39
CA ALA A 58 -15.01 16.30 -11.93
C ALA A 58 -15.02 16.51 -10.41
N ARG A 59 -14.48 15.55 -9.66
CA ARG A 59 -14.39 15.62 -8.19
C ARG A 59 -13.44 16.72 -7.70
N ALA A 60 -12.35 16.97 -8.40
CA ALA A 60 -11.38 18.02 -8.03
C ALA A 60 -11.97 19.44 -8.14
N LEU A 61 -12.99 19.63 -8.98
CA LEU A 61 -13.70 20.91 -9.12
C LEU A 61 -14.77 21.13 -8.04
N GLU A 62 -15.12 20.09 -7.28
CA GLU A 62 -16.05 20.16 -6.15
C GLU A 62 -15.32 20.48 -4.84
N ALA A 63 -16.06 20.86 -3.79
CA ALA A 63 -15.48 21.00 -2.45
C ALA A 63 -15.06 19.62 -1.90
N SER A 64 -13.94 19.56 -1.17
CA SER A 64 -13.49 18.29 -0.56
C SER A 64 -14.55 17.78 0.42
N PRO A 65 -15.19 16.62 0.15
CA PRO A 65 -16.19 16.08 1.04
C PRO A 65 -15.51 15.53 2.30
N ARG A 66 -16.26 15.52 3.41
CA ARG A 66 -15.83 14.82 4.62
C ARG A 66 -15.77 13.32 4.34
N LYS A 67 -14.64 12.68 4.66
CA LYS A 67 -14.40 11.25 4.50
C LYS A 67 -14.56 10.54 5.83
N HIS A 68 -15.16 9.35 5.78
CA HIS A 68 -15.43 8.52 6.93
C HIS A 68 -14.47 7.33 6.92
N ILE A 69 -13.51 7.37 7.83
CA ILE A 69 -12.33 6.51 7.84
C ILE A 69 -12.57 5.26 8.68
N ALA A 70 -12.35 4.09 8.07
CA ALA A 70 -12.09 2.84 8.76
C ALA A 70 -10.57 2.59 8.75
N LEU A 71 -9.94 2.50 9.91
CA LEU A 71 -8.49 2.35 10.02
C LEU A 71 -8.12 0.95 10.50
N LEU A 72 -7.47 0.19 9.62
CA LEU A 72 -6.90 -1.10 9.94
C LEU A 72 -5.49 -0.92 10.53
N GLY A 73 -5.24 -1.39 11.75
CA GLY A 73 -3.91 -1.31 12.37
C GLY A 73 -3.59 0.07 12.96
N SER A 74 -4.50 0.63 13.76
CA SER A 74 -4.41 1.98 14.32
C SER A 74 -3.23 2.20 15.26
N THR A 75 -2.71 1.15 15.88
CA THR A 75 -1.59 1.23 16.84
C THR A 75 -0.21 1.03 16.20
N GLY A 76 -0.14 0.83 14.88
CA GLY A 76 1.11 0.80 14.12
C GLY A 76 1.53 2.18 13.63
N SER A 77 2.72 2.29 13.03
CA SER A 77 3.27 3.57 12.54
C SER A 77 2.35 4.29 11.54
N ILE A 78 1.78 3.58 10.56
CA ILE A 78 0.80 4.18 9.63
C ILE A 78 -0.48 4.59 10.37
N GLY A 79 -0.96 3.75 11.30
CA GLY A 79 -2.17 4.01 12.05
C GLY A 79 -2.09 5.25 12.94
N THR A 80 -1.01 5.40 13.71
CA THR A 80 -0.83 6.57 14.57
C THR A 80 -0.72 7.86 13.75
N GLN A 81 0.03 7.83 12.64
CA GLN A 81 0.15 8.98 11.73
C GLN A 81 -1.17 9.32 11.02
N THR A 82 -1.98 8.31 10.68
CA THR A 82 -3.33 8.51 10.15
C THR A 82 -4.22 9.22 11.16
N LEU A 83 -4.14 8.86 12.44
CA LEU A 83 -4.89 9.52 13.50
C LEU A 83 -4.39 10.93 13.77
N ASP A 84 -3.08 11.19 13.64
CA ASP A 84 -2.54 12.54 13.70
C ASP A 84 -3.13 13.44 12.61
N ILE A 85 -3.26 12.92 11.39
CA ILE A 85 -3.96 13.62 10.29
C ILE A 85 -5.43 13.84 10.63
N CYS A 86 -6.14 12.82 11.13
CA CYS A 86 -7.55 12.96 11.47
C CYS A 86 -7.78 14.01 12.57
N ARG A 87 -6.86 14.12 13.54
CA ARG A 87 -6.87 15.13 14.60
C ARG A 87 -6.64 16.55 14.06
N GLU A 88 -5.76 16.69 13.08
CA GLU A 88 -5.39 17.98 12.49
C GLU A 88 -6.45 18.50 11.48
N TYR A 89 -7.20 17.59 10.87
CA TYR A 89 -8.21 17.89 9.84
C TYR A 89 -9.60 17.29 10.18
N PRO A 90 -10.19 17.59 11.35
CA PRO A 90 -11.44 17.00 11.80
C PRO A 90 -12.65 17.38 10.93
N GLU A 91 -12.55 18.48 10.19
CA GLU A 91 -13.56 18.91 9.23
C GLU A 91 -13.58 18.05 7.95
N TYR A 92 -12.46 17.39 7.63
CA TYR A 92 -12.32 16.55 6.44
C TYR A 92 -12.36 15.05 6.77
N PHE A 93 -12.02 14.65 8.00
CA PHE A 93 -11.94 13.23 8.37
C PHE A 93 -12.73 12.92 9.65
N GLU A 94 -13.52 11.86 9.60
CA GLU A 94 -14.18 11.27 10.76
C GLU A 94 -13.76 9.81 10.90
N VAL A 95 -13.27 9.42 12.08
CA VAL A 95 -12.90 8.03 12.36
C VAL A 95 -14.14 7.23 12.75
N ILE A 96 -14.56 6.29 11.91
CA ILE A 96 -15.73 5.44 12.15
C ILE A 96 -15.36 4.15 12.86
N SER A 97 -14.21 3.57 12.54
CA SER A 97 -13.79 2.28 13.09
C SER A 97 -12.27 2.15 13.16
N LEU A 98 -11.78 1.45 14.20
CA LEU A 98 -10.36 1.25 14.47
C LEU A 98 -10.08 -0.23 14.75
N SER A 99 -9.02 -0.79 14.19
CA SER A 99 -8.53 -2.11 14.61
C SER A 99 -7.11 -2.06 15.15
N ALA A 100 -6.77 -2.96 16.07
CA ALA A 100 -5.40 -3.17 16.52
C ALA A 100 -5.06 -4.66 16.70
N GLY A 101 -3.76 -4.93 16.84
CA GLY A 101 -3.24 -6.27 17.14
C GLY A 101 -3.46 -6.62 18.62
N SER A 102 -2.54 -6.17 19.48
CA SER A 102 -2.52 -6.52 20.92
C SER A 102 -2.14 -5.36 21.85
N ASN A 103 -1.91 -4.15 21.30
CA ASN A 103 -1.57 -2.94 22.07
C ASN A 103 -2.85 -2.28 22.59
N VAL A 104 -3.42 -2.87 23.65
CA VAL A 104 -4.70 -2.48 24.24
C VAL A 104 -4.63 -1.10 24.89
N GLU A 105 -3.50 -0.73 25.47
CA GLU A 105 -3.31 0.58 26.08
C GLU A 105 -3.46 1.73 25.08
N LEU A 106 -2.71 1.66 23.97
CA LEU A 106 -2.80 2.68 22.94
C LEU A 106 -4.15 2.65 22.24
N LEU A 107 -4.70 1.46 21.96
CA LEU A 107 -6.03 1.34 21.38
C LEU A 107 -7.10 2.00 22.26
N ALA A 108 -7.08 1.78 23.58
CA ALA A 108 -8.04 2.38 24.49
C ALA A 108 -7.96 3.92 24.48
N ALA A 109 -6.76 4.49 24.44
CA ALA A 109 -6.56 5.93 24.32
C ALA A 109 -7.13 6.48 23.01
N GLN A 110 -6.85 5.81 21.88
CA GLN A 110 -7.37 6.19 20.56
C GLN A 110 -8.91 6.10 20.51
N VAL A 111 -9.52 5.08 21.11
CA VAL A 111 -10.98 4.93 21.16
C VAL A 111 -11.63 6.00 22.04
N ALA A 112 -11.01 6.36 23.16
CA ALA A 112 -11.51 7.42 24.03
C ALA A 112 -11.48 8.80 23.36
N GLU A 113 -10.46 9.05 22.53
CA GLU A 113 -10.31 10.27 21.74
C GLU A 113 -11.29 10.32 20.57
N PHE A 114 -11.22 9.35 19.65
CA PHE A 114 -11.92 9.40 18.36
C PHE A 114 -13.35 8.88 18.39
N ARG A 115 -13.74 8.19 19.49
CA ARG A 115 -15.10 7.66 19.69
C ARG A 115 -15.65 6.87 18.48
N PRO A 116 -14.89 5.90 17.91
CA PRO A 116 -15.36 5.10 16.79
C PRO A 116 -16.61 4.29 17.16
N LYS A 117 -17.38 3.87 16.16
CA LYS A 117 -18.57 3.02 16.32
C LYS A 117 -18.18 1.55 16.51
N VAL A 118 -17.14 1.09 15.82
CA VAL A 118 -16.68 -0.30 15.81
C VAL A 118 -15.19 -0.36 16.13
N VAL A 119 -14.79 -1.31 16.98
CA VAL A 119 -13.40 -1.55 17.36
C VAL A 119 -13.04 -3.03 17.15
N GLY A 120 -12.00 -3.29 16.37
CA GLY A 120 -11.46 -4.62 16.13
C GLY A 120 -10.22 -4.90 16.98
N LEU A 121 -10.15 -6.03 17.68
CA LEU A 121 -8.96 -6.43 18.44
C LEU A 121 -8.53 -7.86 18.10
N ALA A 122 -7.35 -8.05 17.51
CA ALA A 122 -6.89 -9.39 17.13
C ALA A 122 -6.62 -10.29 18.36
N ALA A 123 -6.09 -9.74 19.44
CA ALA A 123 -5.84 -10.44 20.70
C ALA A 123 -7.12 -10.61 21.52
N ALA A 124 -7.91 -11.65 21.21
CA ALA A 124 -9.19 -11.92 21.84
C ALA A 124 -9.12 -12.14 23.36
N ASP A 125 -7.99 -12.66 23.85
CA ASP A 125 -7.68 -12.83 25.27
C ASP A 125 -7.61 -11.51 26.05
N LYS A 126 -7.51 -10.37 25.36
CA LYS A 126 -7.43 -9.04 25.97
C LYS A 126 -8.69 -8.20 25.84
N GLU A 127 -9.82 -8.79 25.46
CA GLU A 127 -11.10 -8.06 25.33
C GLU A 127 -11.51 -7.37 26.64
N GLU A 128 -11.42 -8.10 27.75
CA GLU A 128 -11.80 -7.58 29.07
C GLU A 128 -10.91 -6.41 29.50
N GLU A 129 -9.58 -6.53 29.27
CA GLU A 129 -8.62 -5.45 29.53
C GLU A 129 -9.00 -4.18 28.75
N LEU A 130 -9.37 -4.31 27.47
CA LEU A 130 -9.81 -3.17 26.66
C LEU A 130 -11.07 -2.53 27.25
N ARG A 131 -12.08 -3.34 27.58
CA ARG A 131 -13.34 -2.84 28.15
C ARG A 131 -13.12 -2.09 29.46
N ASP A 132 -12.26 -2.61 30.33
CA ASP A 132 -11.95 -1.98 31.61
C ASP A 132 -11.21 -0.66 31.44
N ARG A 133 -10.24 -0.59 30.53
CA ARG A 133 -9.55 0.68 30.22
C ARG A 133 -10.51 1.73 29.65
N LEU A 134 -11.44 1.34 28.77
CA LEU A 134 -12.44 2.26 28.23
C LEU A 134 -13.39 2.79 29.31
N ARG A 135 -13.82 1.93 30.25
CA ARG A 135 -14.63 2.34 31.41
C ARG A 135 -13.84 3.28 32.32
N ALA A 136 -12.57 2.95 32.60
CA ALA A 136 -11.68 3.78 33.41
C ALA A 136 -11.41 5.16 32.77
N ALA A 137 -11.40 5.23 31.43
CA ALA A 137 -11.34 6.48 30.66
C ALA A 137 -12.67 7.26 30.65
N GLY A 138 -13.69 6.82 31.41
CA GLY A 138 -14.97 7.52 31.57
C GLY A 138 -15.95 7.30 30.40
N MET A 139 -15.75 6.29 29.56
CA MET A 139 -16.70 5.98 28.49
C MET A 139 -17.95 5.29 29.04
N THR A 140 -19.09 5.97 28.96
CA THR A 140 -20.40 5.44 29.35
C THR A 140 -21.04 4.55 28.29
N LYS A 141 -20.76 4.84 27.02
CA LYS A 141 -21.17 4.04 25.86
C LYS A 141 -19.94 3.48 25.19
N LEU A 142 -19.79 2.16 25.22
CA LEU A 142 -18.70 1.45 24.55
C LEU A 142 -19.04 1.26 23.06
N PRO A 143 -18.02 1.24 22.17
CA PRO A 143 -18.21 0.82 20.79
C PRO A 143 -18.60 -0.65 20.70
N GLU A 144 -19.04 -1.08 19.54
CA GLU A 144 -19.08 -2.51 19.21
C GLU A 144 -17.64 -3.04 19.15
N ILE A 145 -17.28 -3.96 20.04
CA ILE A 145 -15.96 -4.57 20.09
C ILE A 145 -16.05 -5.95 19.45
N VAL A 146 -15.29 -6.18 18.39
CA VAL A 146 -15.18 -7.46 17.69
C VAL A 146 -13.75 -7.97 17.84
N VAL A 147 -13.60 -9.18 18.36
CA VAL A 147 -12.28 -9.75 18.65
C VAL A 147 -11.91 -10.91 17.72
N GLY A 148 -10.62 -11.24 17.68
CA GLY A 148 -10.10 -12.37 16.90
C GLY A 148 -9.92 -12.03 15.42
N SER A 149 -9.97 -13.06 14.58
CA SER A 149 -9.76 -12.98 13.13
C SER A 149 -10.75 -12.04 12.42
N GLU A 150 -11.96 -11.93 12.96
CA GLU A 150 -13.07 -11.18 12.40
C GLU A 150 -12.95 -9.67 12.65
N GLY A 151 -12.18 -9.26 13.67
CA GLY A 151 -12.11 -7.87 14.12
C GLY A 151 -11.63 -6.90 13.03
N GLN A 152 -10.66 -7.32 12.20
CA GLN A 152 -10.16 -6.50 11.09
C GLN A 152 -11.24 -6.31 10.02
N THR A 153 -11.93 -7.39 9.65
CA THR A 153 -13.00 -7.34 8.64
C THR A 153 -14.17 -6.50 9.14
N ALA A 154 -14.59 -6.66 10.41
CA ALA A 154 -15.65 -5.86 11.02
C ALA A 154 -15.36 -4.35 10.96
N VAL A 155 -14.11 -3.95 11.19
CA VAL A 155 -13.67 -2.56 11.03
C VAL A 155 -13.73 -2.11 9.58
N ALA A 156 -13.22 -2.94 8.64
CA ALA A 156 -13.20 -2.64 7.21
C ALA A 156 -14.60 -2.51 6.58
N VAL A 157 -15.62 -3.17 7.15
CA VAL A 157 -17.01 -3.15 6.68
C VAL A 157 -17.95 -2.33 7.58
N ALA A 158 -17.43 -1.64 8.60
CA ALA A 158 -18.22 -0.87 9.56
C ALA A 158 -19.18 0.12 8.86
N PRO A 159 -20.48 0.16 9.19
CA PRO A 159 -21.44 1.04 8.52
C PRO A 159 -21.09 2.52 8.62
N GLY A 160 -21.20 3.23 7.50
CA GLY A 160 -20.93 4.66 7.39
C GLY A 160 -19.48 5.02 7.08
N ALA A 161 -18.54 4.07 7.04
CA ALA A 161 -17.21 4.32 6.48
C ALA A 161 -17.23 4.25 4.95
N ASP A 162 -16.54 5.18 4.31
CA ASP A 162 -16.40 5.29 2.84
C ASP A 162 -14.94 5.08 2.38
N THR A 163 -13.98 5.20 3.30
CA THR A 163 -12.55 5.09 3.03
C THR A 163 -11.90 4.15 4.05
N VAL A 164 -11.13 3.18 3.59
CA VAL A 164 -10.40 2.22 4.43
C VAL A 164 -8.90 2.48 4.30
N VAL A 165 -8.23 2.80 5.41
CA VAL A 165 -6.77 2.94 5.46
C VAL A 165 -6.16 1.62 5.93
N THR A 166 -5.26 1.04 5.13
CA THR A 166 -4.66 -0.27 5.40
C THR A 166 -3.31 -0.16 6.12
N GLY A 167 -3.32 0.17 7.41
CA GLY A 167 -2.11 0.27 8.26
C GLY A 167 -1.64 -1.05 8.89
N VAL A 168 -2.19 -2.20 8.47
CA VAL A 168 -1.77 -3.53 8.92
C VAL A 168 -0.57 -4.05 8.13
N VAL A 169 0.19 -4.97 8.72
CA VAL A 169 1.40 -5.55 8.10
C VAL A 169 1.08 -6.94 7.53
N GLY A 170 1.67 -7.26 6.38
CA GLY A 170 1.57 -8.59 5.77
C GLY A 170 0.19 -8.90 5.21
N CYS A 171 -0.13 -10.19 5.03
CA CYS A 171 -1.36 -10.62 4.37
C CYS A 171 -2.63 -10.52 5.23
N ALA A 172 -2.51 -10.10 6.51
CA ALA A 172 -3.65 -9.94 7.40
C ALA A 172 -4.65 -8.88 6.90
N GLY A 173 -4.20 -7.93 6.07
CA GLY A 173 -5.04 -6.90 5.45
C GLY A 173 -5.83 -7.36 4.22
N LEU A 174 -5.52 -8.52 3.65
CA LEU A 174 -6.06 -8.93 2.35
C LEU A 174 -7.58 -9.15 2.39
N LEU A 175 -8.05 -10.02 3.28
CA LEU A 175 -9.48 -10.32 3.41
C LEU A 175 -10.32 -9.08 3.80
N PRO A 176 -9.93 -8.28 4.82
CA PRO A 176 -10.61 -7.02 5.12
C PRO A 176 -10.67 -6.06 3.92
N THR A 177 -9.60 -5.98 3.13
CA THR A 177 -9.56 -5.12 1.93
C THR A 177 -10.52 -5.62 0.86
N ILE A 178 -10.59 -6.93 0.62
CA ILE A 178 -11.56 -7.54 -0.32
C ILE A 178 -12.99 -7.19 0.09
N GLU A 179 -13.33 -7.34 1.36
CA GLU A 179 -14.69 -7.05 1.85
C GLU A 179 -15.02 -5.55 1.78
N ALA A 180 -14.05 -4.67 2.00
CA ALA A 180 -14.22 -3.23 1.80
C ALA A 180 -14.45 -2.88 0.32
N ILE A 181 -13.72 -3.51 -0.60
CA ILE A 181 -13.89 -3.32 -2.06
C ILE A 181 -15.29 -3.73 -2.49
N LYS A 182 -15.83 -4.85 -2.00
CA LYS A 182 -17.20 -5.31 -2.30
C LYS A 182 -18.28 -4.31 -1.89
N LEU A 183 -17.97 -3.41 -0.97
CA LEU A 183 -18.85 -2.31 -0.53
C LEU A 183 -18.61 -1.00 -1.30
N GLY A 184 -17.76 -1.00 -2.32
CA GLY A 184 -17.41 0.18 -3.12
C GLY A 184 -16.57 1.22 -2.38
N ARG A 185 -15.92 0.84 -1.27
CA ARG A 185 -15.13 1.78 -0.44
C ARG A 185 -13.81 2.13 -1.10
N THR A 186 -13.36 3.36 -0.90
CA THR A 186 -12.00 3.75 -1.31
C THR A 186 -10.99 3.07 -0.39
N ILE A 187 -9.93 2.48 -0.94
CA ILE A 187 -8.85 1.84 -0.20
C ILE A 187 -7.62 2.75 -0.26
N ALA A 188 -7.31 3.42 0.84
CA ALA A 188 -6.03 4.10 1.05
C ALA A 188 -4.98 3.03 1.43
N LEU A 189 -4.27 2.55 0.41
CA LEU A 189 -3.40 1.39 0.49
C LEU A 189 -2.01 1.75 1.03
N ALA A 190 -1.71 1.38 2.28
CA ALA A 190 -0.35 1.41 2.83
C ALA A 190 0.27 0.02 2.97
N ASN A 191 -0.55 -1.03 2.94
CA ASN A 191 -0.10 -2.43 3.02
C ASN A 191 0.19 -3.01 1.63
N LYS A 192 1.44 -2.87 1.16
CA LYS A 192 1.89 -3.38 -0.15
C LYS A 192 1.62 -4.87 -0.37
N GLU A 193 1.69 -5.68 0.69
CA GLU A 193 1.49 -7.14 0.60
C GLU A 193 0.10 -7.52 0.06
N THR A 194 -0.90 -6.64 0.18
CA THR A 194 -2.22 -6.86 -0.41
C THR A 194 -2.16 -7.01 -1.94
N LEU A 195 -1.42 -6.15 -2.64
CA LEU A 195 -1.29 -6.25 -4.09
C LEU A 195 -0.26 -7.31 -4.51
N ILE A 196 0.80 -7.47 -3.74
CA ILE A 196 1.85 -8.47 -4.04
C ILE A 196 1.28 -9.89 -3.96
N ALA A 197 0.47 -10.19 -2.93
CA ALA A 197 -0.13 -11.51 -2.76
C ALA A 197 -1.48 -11.66 -3.49
N GLY A 198 -2.21 -10.56 -3.68
CA GLY A 198 -3.62 -10.58 -4.10
C GLY A 198 -3.93 -9.87 -5.41
N GLY A 199 -2.96 -9.29 -6.11
CA GLY A 199 -3.18 -8.45 -7.31
C GLY A 199 -4.17 -9.04 -8.32
N PRO A 200 -3.97 -10.27 -8.82
CA PRO A 200 -4.89 -10.90 -9.78
C PRO A 200 -6.33 -11.11 -9.29
N VAL A 201 -6.56 -11.08 -7.97
CA VAL A 201 -7.89 -11.17 -7.35
C VAL A 201 -8.45 -9.78 -7.04
N ILE A 202 -7.62 -8.86 -6.56
CA ILE A 202 -8.02 -7.52 -6.14
C ILE A 202 -8.47 -6.67 -7.34
N LEU A 203 -7.73 -6.71 -8.45
CA LEU A 203 -8.01 -5.83 -9.58
C LEU A 203 -9.38 -6.06 -10.23
N PRO A 204 -9.79 -7.30 -10.55
CA PRO A 204 -11.14 -7.56 -11.04
C PRO A 204 -12.23 -7.11 -10.07
N LEU A 205 -11.99 -7.18 -8.76
CA LEU A 205 -12.95 -6.72 -7.75
C LEU A 205 -13.06 -5.19 -7.71
N LEU A 206 -11.96 -4.46 -7.88
CA LEU A 206 -11.98 -3.00 -7.97
C LEU A 206 -12.89 -2.54 -9.11
N ASP A 207 -12.74 -3.15 -10.29
CA ASP A 207 -13.59 -2.86 -11.45
C ASP A 207 -15.06 -3.26 -11.20
N GLN A 208 -15.30 -4.50 -10.76
CA GLN A 208 -16.64 -5.05 -10.53
C GLN A 208 -17.48 -4.19 -9.56
N TYR A 209 -16.86 -3.67 -8.50
CA TYR A 209 -17.56 -2.93 -7.45
C TYR A 209 -17.37 -1.41 -7.53
N GLY A 210 -16.63 -0.92 -8.55
CA GLY A 210 -16.36 0.51 -8.75
C GLY A 210 -15.54 1.15 -7.62
N ALA A 211 -14.85 0.33 -6.82
CA ALA A 211 -14.06 0.80 -5.69
C ALA A 211 -12.75 1.45 -6.20
N LYS A 212 -12.20 2.40 -5.45
CA LYS A 212 -10.96 3.11 -5.82
C LYS A 212 -9.83 2.70 -4.88
N MET A 213 -8.59 2.62 -5.38
CA MET A 213 -7.42 2.32 -4.56
C MET A 213 -6.41 3.46 -4.67
N THR A 214 -6.16 4.19 -3.59
CA THR A 214 -5.20 5.30 -3.55
C THR A 214 -3.94 4.86 -2.81
N PRO A 215 -2.75 4.96 -3.42
CA PRO A 215 -1.52 4.50 -2.77
C PRO A 215 -1.06 5.48 -1.69
N ALA A 216 -0.71 4.92 -0.53
CA ALA A 216 -0.14 5.64 0.62
C ALA A 216 1.33 5.28 0.88
N ASP A 217 1.89 4.26 0.20
CA ASP A 217 3.34 4.07 0.17
C ASP A 217 4.00 5.27 -0.54
N SER A 218 5.18 5.70 -0.08
CA SER A 218 5.71 7.03 -0.38
C SER A 218 6.03 7.22 -1.87
N GLU A 219 6.67 6.22 -2.46
CA GLU A 219 7.06 6.15 -3.86
C GLU A 219 5.83 6.09 -4.78
N HIS A 220 4.87 5.23 -4.45
CA HIS A 220 3.67 5.06 -5.28
C HIS A 220 2.72 6.23 -5.13
N SER A 221 2.63 6.84 -3.96
CA SER A 221 1.92 8.10 -3.78
C SER A 221 2.56 9.22 -4.60
N ALA A 222 3.89 9.27 -4.69
CA ALA A 222 4.61 10.20 -5.55
C ALA A 222 4.30 9.97 -7.04
N ILE A 223 4.34 8.72 -7.51
CA ILE A 223 3.96 8.35 -8.88
C ILE A 223 2.50 8.73 -9.15
N PHE A 224 1.59 8.37 -8.25
CA PHE A 224 0.16 8.66 -8.36
C PHE A 224 -0.11 10.15 -8.46
N GLN A 225 0.60 10.98 -7.68
CA GLN A 225 0.52 12.44 -7.76
C GLN A 225 1.02 12.98 -9.11
N CYS A 226 2.10 12.42 -9.65
CA CYS A 226 2.63 12.83 -10.96
C CYS A 226 1.71 12.43 -12.12
N LEU A 227 0.91 11.37 -11.94
CA LEU A 227 -0.01 10.85 -12.95
C LEU A 227 -1.38 11.56 -12.96
N GLN A 228 -1.65 12.44 -12.01
CA GLN A 228 -2.90 13.21 -12.01
C GLN A 228 -2.94 14.15 -13.23
N GLY A 229 -3.88 13.89 -14.14
CA GLY A 229 -4.01 14.66 -15.39
C GLY A 229 -3.20 14.10 -16.57
N VAL A 230 -2.42 13.04 -16.38
CA VAL A 230 -1.71 12.37 -17.48
C VAL A 230 -2.70 11.50 -18.27
N PRO A 231 -2.82 11.67 -19.59
CA PRO A 231 -3.80 10.93 -20.38
C PRO A 231 -3.40 9.44 -20.54
N PRO A 232 -4.36 8.56 -20.86
CA PRO A 232 -4.09 7.15 -21.15
C PRO A 232 -3.01 6.98 -22.22
N GLY A 233 -2.10 6.02 -22.01
CA GLY A 233 -1.00 5.73 -22.94
C GLY A 233 0.18 6.71 -22.89
N ALA A 234 0.11 7.79 -22.09
CA ALA A 234 1.20 8.76 -21.98
C ALA A 234 2.26 8.39 -20.95
N LEU A 235 2.03 7.44 -20.04
CA LEU A 235 3.07 6.90 -19.16
C LEU A 235 4.05 6.04 -19.99
N ARG A 236 5.33 6.41 -19.98
CA ARG A 236 6.39 5.67 -20.66
C ARG A 236 7.20 4.79 -19.70
N ARG A 237 7.56 5.33 -18.53
CA ARG A 237 8.38 4.64 -17.54
C ARG A 237 8.11 5.19 -16.14
N ILE A 238 8.18 4.31 -15.15
CA ILE A 238 8.25 4.67 -13.74
C ILE A 238 9.71 4.71 -13.30
N ILE A 239 10.11 5.78 -12.62
CA ILE A 239 11.40 5.90 -11.93
C ILE A 239 11.13 5.75 -10.44
N LEU A 240 11.40 4.56 -9.92
CA LEU A 240 11.14 4.16 -8.55
C LEU A 240 12.39 4.41 -7.70
N THR A 241 12.39 5.48 -6.92
CA THR A 241 13.58 5.86 -6.13
C THR A 241 13.74 5.00 -4.89
N ALA A 242 14.96 4.77 -4.41
CA ALA A 242 15.28 4.00 -3.21
C ALA A 242 16.32 4.72 -2.33
N SER A 243 16.25 4.62 -1.00
CA SER A 243 17.32 5.15 -0.12
C SER A 243 18.64 4.37 -0.22
N GLY A 244 18.55 3.08 -0.61
CA GLY A 244 19.63 2.10 -0.61
C GLY A 244 19.81 1.33 0.71
N GLY A 245 19.11 1.73 1.77
CA GLY A 245 19.13 1.01 3.06
C GLY A 245 20.46 1.07 3.81
N ALA A 246 20.55 0.31 4.90
CA ALA A 246 21.67 0.35 5.85
C ALA A 246 23.03 -0.11 5.27
N PHE A 247 23.00 -0.93 4.22
CA PHE A 247 24.19 -1.54 3.61
C PHE A 247 24.54 -0.95 2.24
N ARG A 248 23.90 0.16 1.83
CA ARG A 248 24.13 0.81 0.52
C ARG A 248 25.61 0.98 0.16
N ASP A 249 26.39 1.44 1.12
CA ASP A 249 27.78 1.85 0.91
C ASP A 249 28.78 0.72 1.21
N PHE A 250 28.32 -0.52 1.45
CA PHE A 250 29.18 -1.67 1.69
C PHE A 250 29.56 -2.35 0.38
N ALA A 251 30.84 -2.73 0.25
CA ALA A 251 31.22 -3.69 -0.76
C ALA A 251 30.63 -5.08 -0.44
N THR A 252 30.26 -5.85 -1.47
CA THR A 252 29.64 -7.17 -1.28
C THR A 252 30.52 -8.11 -0.47
N ASP A 253 31.81 -8.21 -0.78
CA ASP A 253 32.74 -9.10 -0.08
C ASP A 253 32.95 -8.68 1.39
N GLU A 254 32.95 -7.37 1.65
CA GLU A 254 33.05 -6.82 3.01
C GLU A 254 31.84 -7.20 3.85
N LEU A 255 30.62 -7.06 3.30
CA LEU A 255 29.40 -7.43 4.00
C LEU A 255 29.34 -8.94 4.27
N ILE A 256 29.80 -9.77 3.32
CA ILE A 256 29.88 -11.23 3.50
C ILE A 256 30.87 -11.58 4.61
N ALA A 257 32.06 -10.98 4.62
CA ALA A 257 33.06 -11.20 5.66
C ALA A 257 32.53 -10.77 7.03
N LEU A 258 31.96 -9.56 7.12
CA LEU A 258 31.39 -9.02 8.35
C LEU A 258 30.25 -9.91 8.89
N ASN A 259 29.40 -10.45 8.03
CA ASN A 259 28.32 -11.35 8.45
C ASN A 259 28.83 -12.71 8.95
N ARG A 260 29.95 -13.20 8.41
CA ARG A 260 30.59 -14.44 8.90
C ARG A 260 31.26 -14.24 10.25
N GLU A 261 31.96 -13.12 10.43
CA GLU A 261 32.73 -12.83 11.62
C GLU A 261 31.86 -12.30 12.77
N GLN A 262 30.89 -11.42 12.46
CA GLN A 262 30.10 -10.68 13.43
C GLN A 262 28.62 -10.57 13.02
N PRO A 263 27.87 -11.69 12.95
CA PRO A 263 26.47 -11.70 12.49
C PRO A 263 25.55 -10.81 13.32
N GLU A 264 25.79 -10.64 14.62
CA GLU A 264 24.98 -9.75 15.48
C GLU A 264 25.13 -8.27 15.11
N VAL A 265 26.31 -7.86 14.67
CA VAL A 265 26.55 -6.48 14.22
C VAL A 265 25.75 -6.22 12.94
N VAL A 266 25.74 -7.18 12.01
CA VAL A 266 24.95 -7.10 10.78
C VAL A 266 23.46 -7.03 11.11
N ARG A 267 22.95 -7.91 11.99
CA ARG A 267 21.54 -7.88 12.42
C ARG A 267 21.13 -6.54 13.01
N LYS A 268 21.94 -6.01 13.94
CA LYS A 268 21.68 -4.70 14.56
C LYS A 268 21.72 -3.56 13.55
N LYS A 269 22.63 -3.61 12.57
CA LYS A 269 22.71 -2.61 11.50
C LYS A 269 21.51 -2.69 10.54
N ALA A 270 21.06 -3.90 10.21
CA ALA A 270 19.89 -4.10 9.35
C ALA A 270 18.59 -3.55 9.95
N SER A 271 18.52 -3.40 11.29
CA SER A 271 17.39 -2.78 11.98
C SER A 271 17.49 -1.25 12.13
N THR A 272 18.36 -0.60 11.35
CA THR A 272 18.48 0.88 11.32
C THR A 272 18.19 1.41 9.92
N HIS A 273 17.69 2.64 9.83
CA HIS A 273 17.44 3.29 8.55
C HIS A 273 17.97 4.74 8.58
N PRO A 274 18.63 5.24 7.51
CA PRO A 274 19.24 6.57 7.51
C PRO A 274 18.24 7.73 7.55
N ASN A 275 17.06 7.56 6.94
CA ASN A 275 16.15 8.67 6.65
C ASN A 275 14.74 8.55 7.27
N TRP A 276 14.37 7.36 7.78
CA TRP A 276 12.99 7.04 8.12
C TRP A 276 12.94 6.31 9.46
N ASP A 277 11.94 6.61 10.28
CA ASP A 277 11.60 5.81 11.46
C ASP A 277 10.43 4.88 11.10
N MET A 278 10.69 3.57 11.09
CA MET A 278 9.79 2.57 10.53
C MET A 278 9.75 1.28 11.36
N GLY A 279 8.72 0.46 11.12
CA GLY A 279 8.60 -0.85 11.76
C GLY A 279 9.74 -1.80 11.39
N ALA A 280 10.07 -2.75 12.27
CA ALA A 280 11.23 -3.63 12.14
C ALA A 280 11.29 -4.40 10.80
N LYS A 281 10.15 -4.90 10.31
CA LYS A 281 10.07 -5.68 9.06
C LYS A 281 10.51 -4.85 7.85
N ILE A 282 9.92 -3.67 7.67
CA ILE A 282 10.24 -2.78 6.53
C ILE A 282 11.67 -2.23 6.62
N THR A 283 12.19 -2.00 7.84
CA THR A 283 13.58 -1.56 8.04
C THR A 283 14.58 -2.61 7.53
N VAL A 284 14.35 -3.89 7.83
CA VAL A 284 15.19 -5.00 7.33
C VAL A 284 15.00 -5.21 5.83
N ASP A 285 13.78 -5.11 5.33
CA ASP A 285 13.51 -5.21 3.88
C ASP A 285 14.19 -4.07 3.11
N SER A 286 14.27 -2.87 3.69
CA SER A 286 15.01 -1.75 3.10
C SER A 286 16.52 -2.01 3.10
N ALA A 287 17.07 -2.54 4.19
CA ALA A 287 18.48 -2.92 4.27
C ALA A 287 18.89 -3.98 3.23
N THR A 288 17.98 -4.88 2.86
CA THR A 288 18.23 -5.93 1.85
C THR A 288 17.79 -5.53 0.43
N MET A 289 17.22 -4.33 0.26
CA MET A 289 16.51 -3.87 -0.95
C MET A 289 15.32 -4.74 -1.37
N MET A 290 14.93 -5.76 -0.58
CA MET A 290 13.71 -6.54 -0.83
C MET A 290 12.48 -5.62 -0.82
N ASN A 291 12.48 -4.59 0.03
CA ASN A 291 11.42 -3.58 0.05
C ASN A 291 11.19 -3.01 -1.35
N LYS A 292 12.26 -2.64 -2.06
CA LYS A 292 12.16 -2.09 -3.41
C LYS A 292 11.70 -3.14 -4.43
N GLY A 293 12.11 -4.40 -4.28
CA GLY A 293 11.61 -5.50 -5.10
C GLY A 293 10.10 -5.71 -4.96
N LEU A 294 9.58 -5.63 -3.73
CA LEU A 294 8.15 -5.68 -3.45
C LEU A 294 7.39 -4.49 -4.05
N GLU A 295 7.97 -3.29 -3.97
CA GLU A 295 7.38 -2.07 -4.52
C GLU A 295 7.37 -2.03 -6.05
N VAL A 296 8.29 -2.73 -6.72
CA VAL A 296 8.22 -2.95 -8.18
C VAL A 296 6.98 -3.74 -8.55
N ILE A 297 6.67 -4.82 -7.83
CA ILE A 297 5.45 -5.62 -8.05
C ILE A 297 4.21 -4.77 -7.77
N GLU A 298 4.23 -3.98 -6.70
CA GLU A 298 3.13 -3.08 -6.37
C GLU A 298 2.92 -2.00 -7.45
N ALA A 299 3.98 -1.40 -7.97
CA ALA A 299 3.90 -0.40 -9.04
C ALA A 299 3.34 -0.99 -10.34
N HIS A 300 3.67 -2.24 -10.66
CA HIS A 300 3.09 -2.97 -11.79
C HIS A 300 1.56 -3.02 -11.68
N TYR A 301 1.01 -3.42 -10.53
CA TYR A 301 -0.44 -3.51 -10.30
C TYR A 301 -1.12 -2.15 -10.15
N LEU A 302 -0.50 -1.20 -9.44
CA LEU A 302 -1.09 0.12 -9.21
C LEU A 302 -1.23 0.93 -10.50
N PHE A 303 -0.27 0.81 -11.42
CA PHE A 303 -0.18 1.70 -12.59
C PHE A 303 -0.28 0.97 -13.93
N GLY A 304 -0.50 -0.35 -13.95
CA GLY A 304 -0.64 -1.14 -15.18
C GLY A 304 0.63 -1.13 -16.04
N CYS A 305 1.80 -0.99 -15.42
CA CYS A 305 3.08 -0.81 -16.10
C CYS A 305 3.85 -2.13 -16.17
N GLU A 306 4.40 -2.50 -17.33
CA GLU A 306 5.28 -3.66 -17.48
C GLU A 306 6.57 -3.52 -16.63
N TYR A 307 7.08 -4.64 -16.12
CA TYR A 307 8.30 -4.66 -15.29
C TYR A 307 9.51 -3.99 -15.96
N ASP A 308 9.68 -4.19 -17.27
CA ASP A 308 10.76 -3.57 -18.07
C ASP A 308 10.68 -2.03 -18.16
N ASN A 309 9.57 -1.45 -17.73
CA ASN A 309 9.30 -0.01 -17.68
C ASN A 309 9.29 0.54 -16.25
N ILE A 310 9.82 -0.20 -15.28
CA ILE A 310 10.02 0.26 -13.90
C ILE A 310 11.52 0.27 -13.62
N GLU A 311 12.11 1.46 -13.51
CA GLU A 311 13.54 1.67 -13.27
C GLU A 311 13.79 2.03 -11.81
N ILE A 312 14.64 1.27 -11.13
CA ILE A 312 15.04 1.56 -9.75
C ILE A 312 16.23 2.53 -9.76
N VAL A 313 16.11 3.64 -9.05
CA VAL A 313 17.19 4.62 -8.88
C VAL A 313 17.50 4.83 -7.41
N VAL A 314 18.75 4.66 -7.00
CA VAL A 314 19.15 4.97 -5.61
C VAL A 314 19.27 6.49 -5.47
N HIS A 315 18.40 7.06 -4.62
CA HIS A 315 18.37 8.46 -4.23
C HIS A 315 18.54 8.57 -2.69
N PRO A 316 19.79 8.67 -2.20
CA PRO A 316 20.13 8.61 -0.78
C PRO A 316 19.43 9.63 0.12
N GLN A 317 19.03 10.79 -0.44
CA GLN A 317 18.45 11.89 0.32
C GLN A 317 16.96 11.68 0.61
N SER A 318 16.28 10.80 -0.12
CA SER A 318 14.83 10.56 0.01
C SER A 318 14.00 11.85 -0.02
N ILE A 319 14.35 12.80 -0.90
CA ILE A 319 13.58 14.03 -1.14
C ILE A 319 12.73 13.89 -2.39
N VAL A 320 13.30 13.36 -3.48
CA VAL A 320 12.53 12.89 -4.62
C VAL A 320 11.98 11.51 -4.25
N HIS A 321 10.67 11.44 -4.02
CA HIS A 321 10.02 10.20 -3.56
C HIS A 321 9.75 9.23 -4.70
N SER A 322 9.54 9.71 -5.93
CA SER A 322 9.63 8.97 -7.19
C SER A 322 9.31 9.91 -8.37
N ALA A 323 9.45 9.41 -9.60
CA ALA A 323 9.13 10.16 -10.80
C ALA A 323 8.49 9.27 -11.89
N VAL A 324 7.87 9.91 -12.87
CA VAL A 324 7.37 9.27 -14.09
C VAL A 324 7.97 9.95 -15.31
N GLU A 325 8.38 9.14 -16.28
CA GLU A 325 8.73 9.59 -17.62
C GLU A 325 7.49 9.43 -18.52
N THR A 326 7.13 10.49 -19.23
CA THR A 326 6.00 10.49 -20.15
C THR A 326 6.44 10.19 -21.59
N SER A 327 5.48 9.93 -22.48
CA SER A 327 5.72 9.53 -23.87
C SER A 327 6.47 10.58 -24.69
N ASP A 328 6.39 11.85 -24.30
CA ASP A 328 7.14 12.96 -24.91
C ASP A 328 8.54 13.15 -24.29
N THR A 329 8.97 12.23 -23.41
CA THR A 329 10.23 12.19 -22.67
C THR A 329 10.37 13.16 -21.50
N SER A 330 9.34 13.94 -21.19
CA SER A 330 9.32 14.78 -19.99
C SER A 330 9.26 13.91 -18.73
N VAL A 331 10.00 14.33 -17.71
CA VAL A 331 10.00 13.68 -16.39
C VAL A 331 9.29 14.58 -15.38
N ILE A 332 8.30 14.00 -14.68
CA ILE A 332 7.57 14.66 -13.60
C ILE A 332 7.90 13.91 -12.31
N ALA A 333 8.30 14.65 -11.28
CA ALA A 333 8.71 14.09 -10.00
C ALA A 333 7.93 14.75 -8.85
N GLN A 334 7.61 13.97 -7.83
CA GLN A 334 7.06 14.49 -6.57
C GLN A 334 8.17 14.54 -5.53
N LEU A 335 8.27 15.69 -4.87
CA LEU A 335 9.29 15.99 -3.87
C LEU A 335 8.63 16.37 -2.54
N GLY A 336 9.25 15.96 -1.44
CA GLY A 336 8.82 16.35 -0.10
C GLY A 336 9.80 15.88 0.96
N TRP A 337 9.57 16.27 2.20
CA TRP A 337 10.28 15.69 3.34
C TRP A 337 9.94 14.19 3.47
N PRO A 338 10.85 13.37 4.01
CA PRO A 338 10.58 11.96 4.29
C PRO A 338 9.64 11.84 5.50
N ASP A 339 8.35 12.06 5.25
CA ASP A 339 7.28 11.97 6.25
C ASP A 339 6.04 11.29 5.64
N MET A 340 5.61 10.20 6.26
CA MET A 340 4.49 9.38 5.77
C MET A 340 3.13 10.07 5.91
N ARG A 341 3.01 11.12 6.72
CA ARG A 341 1.79 11.92 6.78
C ARG A 341 1.47 12.57 5.44
N LEU A 342 2.48 12.88 4.61
CA LEU A 342 2.27 13.45 3.27
C LEU A 342 1.54 12.47 2.33
N PRO A 343 2.04 11.25 2.06
CA PRO A 343 1.35 10.30 1.20
C PRO A 343 0.04 9.77 1.82
N ILE A 344 -0.02 9.57 3.15
CA ILE A 344 -1.28 9.16 3.82
C ILE A 344 -2.35 10.23 3.63
N LEU A 345 -2.03 11.50 3.90
CA LEU A 345 -2.98 12.61 3.72
C LEU A 345 -3.48 12.68 2.29
N TYR A 346 -2.59 12.57 1.29
CA TYR A 346 -3.02 12.61 -0.10
C TYR A 346 -3.89 11.41 -0.49
N SER A 347 -3.56 10.20 -0.01
CA SER A 347 -4.38 9.01 -0.27
C SER A 347 -5.81 9.14 0.26
N MET A 348 -5.98 9.81 1.41
CA MET A 348 -7.29 10.04 2.05
C MET A 348 -8.05 11.23 1.46
N SER A 349 -7.35 12.30 1.07
CA SER A 349 -7.96 13.54 0.57
C SER A 349 -8.17 13.56 -0.94
N TRP A 350 -7.57 12.62 -1.69
CA TRP A 350 -7.64 12.59 -3.14
C TRP A 350 -9.09 12.69 -3.68
N PRO A 351 -9.34 13.51 -4.72
CA PRO A 351 -8.36 14.26 -5.53
C PRO A 351 -7.97 15.63 -4.97
N HIS A 352 -8.48 16.02 -3.81
CA HIS A 352 -8.23 17.32 -3.20
C HIS A 352 -6.86 17.38 -2.51
N ARG A 353 -6.31 18.59 -2.40
CA ARG A 353 -5.16 18.89 -1.55
C ARG A 353 -5.63 19.81 -0.44
N LEU A 354 -5.34 19.44 0.80
CA LEU A 354 -5.68 20.24 1.97
C LEU A 354 -4.55 21.22 2.30
N ASN A 355 -4.89 22.38 2.86
CA ASN A 355 -3.90 23.35 3.33
C ASN A 355 -3.06 22.74 4.45
N SER A 356 -1.75 22.84 4.34
CA SER A 356 -0.87 22.19 5.31
C SER A 356 -0.95 22.85 6.68
N ARG A 357 -1.21 22.04 7.71
CA ARG A 357 -1.09 22.39 9.14
C ARG A 357 -0.10 21.48 9.88
N LEU A 358 0.54 20.55 9.17
CA LEU A 358 1.40 19.52 9.74
C LEU A 358 2.85 20.01 9.98
N TRP A 359 3.13 21.27 9.66
CA TRP A 359 4.46 21.90 9.68
C TRP A 359 4.37 23.36 10.13
#